data_AF-A0A5E4KEL4-F1
#
_entry.id   AF-A0A5E4KEL4-F1
#
_cell.length_a   1.000
_cell.length_b   1.000
_cell.length_c   1.000
_cell.angle_alpha   90.00
_cell.angle_beta   90.00
_cell.angle_gamma   90.00
#
_symmetry.space_group_name_H-M   'P 1'
#
loop_
_entity.id
_entity.type
_entity.pdbx_description
1 polymer ?
#
loop_
_entity_poly.entity_id
_entity_poly.type
_entity_poly.pdbx_seq_one_letter_code
_entity_poly.pdbx_strand_id
1 'polypeptide(L)'
;MILGIDIGGANTKIASDGGRLVELHYLPLWKNTELPLVLRGIASRVAPDKVGVVITGELADCFPDKEAGLSYIMDAVNNAFKDAWFLDSSGIFTKQKKRSIAAANWMASTLAVGRDFRDCIFVDTGSTTTDIIPIRNYEPLAAKSDFERLRRSELVYSGVLRTNIAAILDTVELSGAASRISSELFAITADVYLVLGMISPEDYTCDTPDGAGKDKIDAKRRLARVVCADLAEIKDDELRSMAKQVMEKQVEDIEEAIKYAAQYNDLKRIVACGLGEFLIKKAADRLGFEAVLISEKYGKEISKVFPAYAVALLLNDFLKQTSIRNRKP
;
A
#
# COMPACT_ATOMS: atom_id res chain seq x y z
N MET A 1 17.93 -18.53 0.74
CA MET A 1 17.18 -17.27 0.96
C MET A 1 15.78 -17.43 0.42
N ILE A 2 14.78 -16.92 1.14
CA ILE A 2 13.39 -16.86 0.68
C ILE A 2 13.10 -15.43 0.22
N LEU A 3 12.49 -15.32 -0.95
CA LEU A 3 12.06 -14.05 -1.51
C LEU A 3 10.55 -13.91 -1.34
N GLY A 4 10.09 -12.76 -0.87
CA GLY A 4 8.69 -12.40 -0.89
C GLY A 4 8.42 -11.37 -1.98
N ILE A 5 7.29 -11.51 -2.67
CA ILE A 5 6.86 -10.63 -3.74
C ILE A 5 5.39 -10.23 -3.51
N ASP A 6 5.12 -8.93 -3.49
CA ASP A 6 3.77 -8.37 -3.53
C ASP A 6 3.54 -7.76 -4.91
N ILE A 7 2.68 -8.38 -5.71
CA ILE A 7 2.34 -7.92 -7.06
C ILE A 7 1.02 -7.16 -7.00
N GLY A 8 1.12 -5.84 -6.91
CA GLY A 8 -0.03 -4.93 -6.97
C GLY A 8 -0.35 -4.46 -8.37
N GLY A 9 -1.41 -3.67 -8.49
CA GLY A 9 -1.84 -3.14 -9.79
C GLY A 9 -0.82 -2.17 -10.39
N ALA A 10 -0.20 -1.33 -9.56
CA ALA A 10 0.74 -0.28 -9.98
C ALA A 10 2.21 -0.61 -9.67
N ASN A 11 2.45 -1.35 -8.59
CA ASN A 11 3.77 -1.56 -8.04
C ASN A 11 3.98 -3.05 -7.76
N THR A 12 5.18 -3.54 -8.04
CA THR A 12 5.68 -4.83 -7.55
C THR A 12 6.72 -4.58 -6.48
N LYS A 13 6.52 -5.13 -5.29
CA LYS A 13 7.44 -4.97 -4.14
C LYS A 13 8.12 -6.29 -3.83
N ILE A 14 9.36 -6.22 -3.41
CA ILE A 14 10.22 -7.39 -3.19
C ILE A 14 10.94 -7.21 -1.86
N ALA A 15 10.97 -8.27 -1.06
CA ALA A 15 11.81 -8.33 0.12
C ALA A 15 12.34 -9.73 0.39
N SER A 16 13.55 -9.87 0.94
CA SER A 16 14.02 -11.16 1.45
C SER A 16 13.59 -11.40 2.90
N ASP A 17 13.49 -12.66 3.31
CA ASP A 17 13.14 -13.06 4.68
C ASP A 17 14.09 -12.52 5.76
N GLY A 18 15.32 -12.17 5.39
CA GLY A 18 16.28 -11.50 6.27
C GLY A 18 16.34 -9.97 6.13
N GLY A 19 15.48 -9.35 5.31
CA GLY A 19 15.44 -7.90 5.11
C GLY A 19 16.64 -7.29 4.38
N ARG A 20 17.55 -8.11 3.84
CA ARG A 20 18.79 -7.63 3.18
C ARG A 20 18.59 -7.17 1.74
N LEU A 21 17.48 -7.57 1.14
CA LEU A 21 17.07 -7.19 -0.20
C LEU A 21 15.69 -6.56 -0.05
N VAL A 22 15.54 -5.32 -0.49
CA VAL A 22 14.28 -4.59 -0.52
C VAL A 22 14.24 -3.80 -1.82
N GLU A 23 13.21 -4.01 -2.63
CA GLU A 23 13.04 -3.30 -3.89
C GLU A 23 11.56 -2.96 -4.13
N LEU A 24 11.33 -1.80 -4.72
CA LEU A 24 10.02 -1.35 -5.17
C LEU A 24 10.14 -0.99 -6.65
N HIS A 25 9.32 -1.66 -7.47
CA HIS A 25 9.28 -1.47 -8.91
C HIS A 25 7.93 -0.87 -9.31
N TYR A 26 7.92 0.31 -9.92
CA TYR A 26 6.71 0.87 -10.53
C TYR A 26 6.43 0.12 -11.84
N LEU A 27 5.46 -0.78 -11.81
CA LEU A 27 5.09 -1.70 -12.89
C LEU A 27 3.57 -1.73 -13.06
N PRO A 28 2.97 -0.65 -13.58
CA PRO A 28 1.53 -0.58 -13.79
C PRO A 28 1.07 -1.67 -14.76
N LEU A 29 0.25 -2.60 -14.27
CA LEU A 29 -0.24 -3.75 -15.05
C LEU A 29 -1.04 -3.31 -16.28
N TRP A 30 -1.74 -2.17 -16.17
CA TRP A 30 -2.59 -1.61 -17.22
C TRP A 30 -1.84 -0.88 -18.35
N LYS A 31 -0.50 -0.76 -18.28
CA LYS A 31 0.31 -0.06 -19.29
C LYS A 31 1.32 -0.99 -19.98
N ASN A 32 0.86 -1.93 -20.81
CA ASN A 32 1.73 -2.88 -21.52
C ASN A 32 2.80 -3.50 -20.60
N THR A 33 2.35 -4.14 -19.53
CA THR A 33 3.21 -4.50 -18.40
C THR A 33 4.44 -5.34 -18.77
N GLU A 34 5.59 -4.92 -18.26
CA GLU A 34 6.86 -5.66 -18.36
C GLU A 34 7.04 -6.68 -17.22
N LEU A 35 6.00 -6.95 -16.44
CA LEU A 35 6.04 -7.85 -15.27
C LEU A 35 6.80 -9.17 -15.57
N PRO A 36 6.53 -9.93 -16.65
CA PRO A 36 7.25 -11.18 -16.91
C PRO A 36 8.75 -10.98 -17.13
N LEU A 37 9.17 -9.88 -17.78
CA LEU A 37 10.59 -9.58 -18.03
C LEU A 37 11.29 -9.21 -16.73
N VAL A 38 10.67 -8.34 -15.94
CA VAL A 38 11.24 -7.89 -14.65
C VAL A 38 11.36 -9.07 -13.69
N LEU A 39 10.34 -9.92 -13.56
CA LEU A 39 10.39 -11.12 -12.71
C LEU A 39 11.51 -12.08 -13.13
N ARG A 40 11.73 -12.30 -14.44
CA ARG A 40 12.86 -13.12 -14.93
C ARG A 40 14.22 -12.49 -14.62
N GLY A 41 14.32 -11.16 -14.75
CA GLY A 41 15.53 -10.42 -14.38
C GLY A 41 15.86 -10.56 -12.90
N ILE A 42 14.85 -10.43 -12.03
CA ILE A 42 14.97 -10.65 -10.58
C ILE A 42 15.37 -12.09 -10.30
N ALA A 43 14.69 -13.07 -10.90
CA ALA A 43 15.00 -14.49 -10.71
C ALA A 43 16.45 -14.82 -11.08
N SER A 44 16.95 -14.25 -12.17
CA SER A 44 18.33 -14.46 -12.64
C SER A 44 19.37 -13.79 -11.73
N ARG A 45 19.09 -12.58 -11.23
CA ARG A 45 20.00 -11.82 -10.37
C ARG A 45 20.02 -12.32 -8.93
N VAL A 46 18.85 -12.67 -8.39
CA VAL A 46 18.66 -13.00 -6.97
C VAL A 46 18.78 -14.50 -6.71
N ALA A 47 18.40 -15.33 -7.69
CA ALA A 47 18.41 -16.80 -7.61
C ALA A 47 17.86 -17.36 -6.27
N PRO A 48 16.63 -17.00 -5.86
CA PRO A 48 16.09 -17.41 -4.58
C PRO A 48 15.78 -18.92 -4.53
N ASP A 49 15.88 -19.52 -3.34
CA ASP A 49 15.55 -20.95 -3.16
C ASP A 49 14.04 -21.20 -3.35
N LYS A 50 13.24 -20.27 -2.82
CA LYS A 50 11.76 -20.29 -2.84
C LYS A 50 11.22 -18.88 -2.84
N VAL A 51 10.00 -18.74 -3.35
CA VAL A 51 9.32 -17.45 -3.44
C VAL A 51 7.94 -17.52 -2.78
N GLY A 52 7.65 -16.59 -1.88
CA GLY A 52 6.32 -16.34 -1.35
C GLY A 52 5.68 -15.18 -2.10
N VAL A 53 4.43 -15.33 -2.52
CA VAL A 53 3.75 -14.32 -3.36
C VAL A 53 2.38 -13.97 -2.79
N VAL A 54 2.09 -12.67 -2.74
CA VAL A 54 0.74 -12.12 -2.58
C VAL A 54 0.38 -11.29 -3.82
N ILE A 55 -0.89 -11.30 -4.18
CA ILE A 55 -1.40 -10.63 -5.38
C ILE A 55 -2.51 -9.66 -4.98
N THR A 56 -2.42 -8.42 -5.46
CA THR A 56 -3.44 -7.37 -5.36
C THR A 56 -3.72 -6.65 -6.68
N GLY A 57 -2.98 -6.97 -7.74
CA GLY A 57 -3.14 -6.38 -9.06
C GLY A 57 -4.13 -7.09 -9.98
N GLU A 58 -4.85 -8.11 -9.51
CA GLU A 58 -5.67 -8.97 -10.37
C GLU A 58 -6.90 -8.28 -10.98
N LEU A 59 -7.27 -7.10 -10.46
CA LEU A 59 -8.36 -6.25 -10.97
C LEU A 59 -7.85 -5.06 -11.80
N ALA A 60 -6.59 -5.06 -12.24
CA ALA A 60 -6.10 -4.00 -13.11
C ALA A 60 -6.91 -3.95 -14.42
N ASP A 61 -7.19 -2.74 -14.91
CA ASP A 61 -8.10 -2.44 -16.03
C ASP A 61 -7.78 -3.19 -17.35
N CYS A 62 -6.57 -3.73 -17.49
CA CYS A 62 -6.18 -4.55 -18.64
C CYS A 62 -6.79 -5.96 -18.64
N PHE A 63 -7.34 -6.42 -17.51
CA PHE A 63 -7.91 -7.76 -17.40
C PHE A 63 -9.43 -7.72 -17.52
N PRO A 64 -10.05 -8.61 -18.31
CA PRO A 64 -11.50 -8.65 -18.48
C PRO A 64 -12.22 -9.05 -17.19
N ASP A 65 -11.56 -9.83 -16.34
CA ASP A 65 -12.07 -10.27 -15.05
C ASP A 65 -10.92 -10.65 -14.10
N LYS A 66 -11.32 -10.93 -12.86
CA LYS A 66 -10.44 -11.30 -11.76
C LYS A 66 -9.64 -12.59 -12.01
N GLU A 67 -10.23 -13.55 -12.71
CA GLU A 67 -9.61 -14.86 -12.95
C GLU A 67 -8.53 -14.76 -14.03
N ALA A 68 -8.78 -13.96 -15.07
CA ALA A 68 -7.80 -13.65 -16.11
C ALA A 68 -6.57 -12.93 -15.52
N GLY A 69 -6.78 -11.90 -14.69
CA GLY A 69 -5.69 -11.18 -14.04
C GLY A 69 -4.87 -12.07 -13.11
N LEU A 70 -5.55 -12.89 -12.29
CA LEU A 70 -4.88 -13.83 -11.41
C LEU A 70 -4.07 -14.86 -12.20
N SER A 71 -4.63 -15.45 -13.26
CA SER A 71 -3.92 -16.43 -14.08
C SER A 71 -2.67 -15.81 -14.72
N TYR A 72 -2.79 -14.61 -15.30
CA TYR A 72 -1.68 -13.90 -15.92
C TYR A 72 -0.51 -13.70 -14.93
N ILE A 73 -0.81 -13.18 -13.73
CA ILE A 73 0.21 -12.89 -12.72
C ILE A 73 0.86 -14.20 -12.22
N MET A 74 0.05 -15.22 -11.92
CA MET A 74 0.58 -16.51 -11.46
C MET A 74 1.46 -17.18 -12.52
N ASP A 75 1.08 -17.10 -13.80
CA ASP A 75 1.87 -17.65 -14.89
C ASP A 75 3.19 -16.89 -15.06
N ALA A 76 3.18 -15.56 -14.96
CA ALA A 76 4.39 -14.75 -15.00
C ALA A 76 5.38 -15.13 -13.87
N VAL A 77 4.87 -15.34 -12.66
CA VAL A 77 5.66 -15.78 -11.50
C VAL A 77 6.22 -17.19 -11.72
N ASN A 78 5.37 -18.17 -12.06
CA ASN A 78 5.78 -19.56 -12.22
C ASN A 78 6.76 -19.76 -13.39
N ASN A 79 6.68 -18.93 -14.43
CA ASN A 79 7.63 -18.93 -15.53
C ASN A 79 8.99 -18.30 -15.14
N ALA A 80 9.02 -17.42 -14.14
CA ALA A 80 10.25 -16.79 -13.67
C ALA A 80 10.95 -17.57 -12.55
N PHE A 81 10.19 -18.19 -11.64
CA PHE A 81 10.71 -18.82 -10.43
C PHE A 81 10.33 -20.30 -10.34
N LYS A 82 11.30 -21.14 -9.97
CA LYS A 82 11.14 -22.61 -9.94
C LYS A 82 10.20 -23.11 -8.82
N ASP A 83 10.15 -22.42 -7.68
CA ASP A 83 9.41 -22.86 -6.48
C ASP A 83 8.66 -21.69 -5.83
N ALA A 84 7.58 -21.26 -6.48
CA ALA A 84 6.70 -20.20 -5.99
C ALA A 84 5.51 -20.76 -5.19
N TRP A 85 5.19 -20.08 -4.10
CA TRP A 85 4.07 -20.35 -3.21
C TRP A 85 3.23 -19.09 -3.07
N PHE A 86 1.92 -19.20 -3.27
CA PHE A 86 1.00 -18.09 -3.20
C PHE A 86 0.24 -18.16 -1.88
N LEU A 87 0.24 -17.08 -1.12
CA LEU A 87 -0.56 -16.96 0.10
C LEU A 87 -1.98 -16.54 -0.30
N ASP A 88 -2.98 -17.26 0.19
CA ASP A 88 -4.37 -16.92 -0.04
C ASP A 88 -5.00 -16.09 1.08
N SER A 89 -6.20 -15.56 0.81
CA SER A 89 -7.02 -14.77 1.75
C SER A 89 -7.50 -15.55 2.99
N SER A 90 -7.12 -16.82 3.14
CA SER A 90 -7.31 -17.61 4.37
C SER A 90 -5.98 -17.87 5.09
N GLY A 91 -4.88 -17.24 4.66
CA GLY A 91 -3.56 -17.40 5.26
C GLY A 91 -2.87 -18.72 4.89
N ILE A 92 -3.34 -19.42 3.85
CA ILE A 92 -2.82 -20.73 3.48
C ILE A 92 -1.96 -20.61 2.22
N PHE A 93 -0.75 -21.17 2.28
CA PHE A 93 0.11 -21.27 1.11
C PHE A 93 -0.38 -22.37 0.16
N THR A 94 -0.44 -22.04 -1.13
CA THR A 94 -0.84 -22.95 -2.20
C THR A 94 0.01 -22.75 -3.44
N LYS A 95 0.14 -23.80 -4.26
CA LYS A 95 0.69 -23.72 -5.63
C LYS A 95 -0.39 -23.79 -6.71
N GLN A 96 -1.61 -24.14 -6.32
CA GLN A 96 -2.74 -24.28 -7.23
C GLN A 96 -3.33 -22.91 -7.54
N LYS A 97 -3.73 -22.68 -8.79
CA LYS A 97 -4.51 -21.51 -9.19
C LYS A 97 -5.87 -21.54 -8.48
N LYS A 98 -6.07 -20.64 -7.53
CA LYS A 98 -7.31 -20.53 -6.74
C LYS A 98 -7.71 -19.07 -6.63
N ARG A 99 -9.00 -18.79 -6.82
CA ARG A 99 -9.56 -17.44 -6.68
C ARG A 99 -9.31 -16.82 -5.30
N SER A 100 -9.10 -17.64 -4.26
CA SER A 100 -8.78 -17.19 -2.90
C SER A 100 -7.42 -16.47 -2.79
N ILE A 101 -6.51 -16.63 -3.75
CA ILE A 101 -5.17 -15.99 -3.75
C ILE A 101 -5.26 -14.47 -3.90
N ALA A 102 -6.33 -14.01 -4.52
CA ALA A 102 -6.51 -12.62 -4.84
C ALA A 102 -6.77 -11.74 -3.61
N ALA A 103 -6.33 -10.48 -3.67
CA ALA A 103 -6.45 -9.48 -2.60
C ALA A 103 -5.93 -9.97 -1.22
N ALA A 104 -4.74 -10.58 -1.20
CA ALA A 104 -4.16 -11.20 0.00
C ALA A 104 -2.94 -10.45 0.59
N ASN A 105 -2.60 -9.24 0.13
CA ASN A 105 -1.47 -8.46 0.68
C ASN A 105 -1.64 -8.17 2.18
N TRP A 106 -2.83 -7.71 2.57
CA TRP A 106 -3.15 -7.37 3.96
C TRP A 106 -3.12 -8.63 4.83
N MET A 107 -3.47 -9.80 4.27
CA MET A 107 -3.41 -11.08 4.99
C MET A 107 -1.97 -11.42 5.39
N ALA A 108 -1.00 -11.28 4.48
CA ALA A 108 0.41 -11.50 4.83
C ALA A 108 0.88 -10.56 5.94
N SER A 109 0.64 -9.25 5.76
CA SER A 109 1.05 -8.24 6.73
C SER A 109 0.43 -8.47 8.10
N THR A 110 -0.87 -8.76 8.16
CA THR A 110 -1.61 -8.92 9.42
C THR A 110 -1.26 -10.21 10.14
N LEU A 111 -0.96 -11.30 9.44
CA LEU A 111 -0.45 -12.53 10.08
C LEU A 111 0.96 -12.32 10.66
N ALA A 112 1.82 -11.55 9.98
CA ALA A 112 3.14 -11.20 10.51
C ALA A 112 3.03 -10.26 11.72
N VAL A 113 2.19 -9.23 11.62
CA VAL A 113 1.93 -8.26 12.71
C VAL A 113 1.26 -8.92 13.90
N GLY A 114 0.27 -9.78 13.67
CA GLY A 114 -0.47 -10.45 14.74
C GLY A 114 0.44 -11.25 15.67
N ARG A 115 1.47 -11.91 15.12
CA ARG A 115 2.50 -12.63 15.90
C ARG A 115 3.26 -11.74 16.88
N ASP A 116 3.52 -10.49 16.47
CA ASP A 116 4.23 -9.51 17.29
C ASP A 116 3.28 -8.73 18.22
N PHE A 117 2.07 -8.48 17.74
CA PHE A 117 1.06 -7.60 18.33
C PHE A 117 -0.29 -8.33 18.31
N ARG A 118 -0.50 -9.15 19.34
CA ARG A 118 -1.68 -10.02 19.52
C ARG A 118 -3.02 -9.32 19.23
N ASP A 119 -3.20 -8.12 19.80
CA ASP A 119 -4.42 -7.32 19.76
C ASP A 119 -4.07 -5.89 19.33
N CYS A 120 -4.39 -5.54 18.08
CA CYS A 120 -4.11 -4.22 17.50
C CYS A 120 -4.93 -3.97 16.23
N ILE A 121 -4.93 -2.74 15.74
CA ILE A 121 -5.41 -2.40 14.41
C ILE A 121 -4.18 -2.15 13.55
N PHE A 122 -3.98 -2.99 12.54
CA PHE A 122 -2.96 -2.78 11.53
C PHE A 122 -3.47 -1.77 10.51
N VAL A 123 -2.71 -0.73 10.26
CA VAL A 123 -3.04 0.30 9.27
C VAL A 123 -1.88 0.44 8.30
N ASP A 124 -2.14 0.23 7.01
CA ASP A 124 -1.14 0.32 5.94
C ASP A 124 -1.60 1.32 4.89
N THR A 125 -0.93 2.48 4.84
CA THR A 125 -1.18 3.50 3.82
C THR A 125 -0.12 3.40 2.74
N GLY A 126 -0.51 2.79 1.63
CA GLY A 126 0.32 2.64 0.43
C GLY A 126 0.24 3.83 -0.51
N SER A 127 0.62 3.61 -1.77
CA SER A 127 0.56 4.64 -2.81
C SER A 127 -0.87 5.04 -3.20
N THR A 128 -1.88 4.22 -2.90
CA THR A 128 -3.23 4.35 -3.47
C THR A 128 -4.33 4.13 -2.45
N THR A 129 -4.13 3.20 -1.53
CA THR A 129 -5.14 2.80 -0.55
C THR A 129 -4.57 2.85 0.85
N THR A 130 -5.47 2.94 1.81
CA THR A 130 -5.21 2.69 3.24
C THR A 130 -6.02 1.48 3.66
N ASP A 131 -5.34 0.42 4.11
CA ASP A 131 -5.95 -0.76 4.70
C ASP A 131 -6.08 -0.56 6.21
N ILE A 132 -7.25 -0.84 6.80
CA ILE A 132 -7.50 -0.74 8.25
C ILE A 132 -8.01 -2.10 8.75
N ILE A 133 -7.11 -2.88 9.34
CA ILE A 133 -7.38 -4.29 9.64
C ILE A 133 -7.30 -4.54 11.15
N PRO A 134 -8.44 -4.76 11.84
CA PRO A 134 -8.43 -5.20 13.22
C PRO A 134 -7.85 -6.63 13.33
N ILE A 135 -6.97 -6.82 14.30
CA ILE A 135 -6.35 -8.09 14.68
C ILE A 135 -6.70 -8.35 16.15
N ARG A 136 -7.26 -9.52 16.44
CA ARG A 136 -7.54 -9.95 17.82
C ARG A 136 -7.15 -11.39 18.01
N ASN A 137 -6.49 -11.68 19.12
CA ASN A 137 -5.94 -13.01 19.41
C ASN A 137 -5.13 -13.56 18.23
N TYR A 138 -4.23 -12.74 17.68
CA TYR A 138 -3.35 -13.09 16.54
C TYR A 138 -4.06 -13.23 15.18
N GLU A 139 -5.39 -13.15 15.13
CA GLU A 139 -6.18 -13.39 13.91
C GLU A 139 -6.72 -12.08 13.32
N PRO A 140 -6.60 -11.86 12.00
CA PRO A 140 -7.22 -10.73 11.32
C PRO A 140 -8.75 -10.89 11.24
N LEU A 141 -9.48 -9.82 11.47
CA LEU A 141 -10.95 -9.80 11.50
C LEU A 141 -11.59 -9.10 10.29
N ALA A 142 -10.79 -8.72 9.29
CA ALA A 142 -11.28 -8.04 8.09
C ALA A 142 -12.15 -8.93 7.19
N ALA A 143 -13.01 -8.30 6.40
CA ALA A 143 -13.73 -8.96 5.33
C ALA A 143 -12.76 -9.46 4.23
N LYS A 144 -13.16 -10.54 3.55
CA LYS A 144 -12.32 -11.21 2.55
C LYS A 144 -12.31 -10.53 1.18
N SER A 145 -13.26 -9.63 0.89
CA SER A 145 -13.37 -8.94 -0.40
C SER A 145 -13.28 -7.44 -0.22
N ASP A 146 -12.65 -6.75 -1.17
CA ASP A 146 -12.50 -5.29 -1.12
C ASP A 146 -13.86 -4.57 -1.09
N PHE A 147 -14.88 -5.13 -1.75
CA PHE A 147 -16.24 -4.59 -1.70
C PHE A 147 -16.81 -4.54 -0.28
N GLU A 148 -16.66 -5.62 0.49
CA GLU A 148 -17.14 -5.66 1.88
C GLU A 148 -16.21 -4.87 2.81
N ARG A 149 -14.90 -4.82 2.51
CA ARG A 149 -13.94 -4.00 3.26
C ARG A 149 -14.25 -2.50 3.12
N LEU A 150 -14.61 -2.04 1.92
CA LEU A 150 -15.08 -0.66 1.70
C LEU A 150 -16.33 -0.36 2.54
N ARG A 151 -17.30 -1.29 2.59
CA ARG A 151 -18.52 -1.14 3.41
C ARG A 151 -18.24 -1.09 4.92
N ARG A 152 -17.18 -1.75 5.37
CA ARG A 152 -16.78 -1.85 6.79
C ARG A 152 -15.73 -0.83 7.21
N SER A 153 -15.37 0.11 6.33
CA SER A 153 -14.25 1.06 6.55
C SER A 153 -12.90 0.38 6.84
N GLU A 154 -12.70 -0.84 6.32
CA GLU A 154 -11.45 -1.62 6.40
C GLU A 154 -10.52 -1.37 5.19
N LEU A 155 -11.02 -0.60 4.24
CA LEU A 155 -10.32 -0.13 3.06
C LEU A 155 -10.80 1.29 2.76
N VAL A 156 -9.87 2.25 2.76
CA VAL A 156 -10.09 3.63 2.32
C VAL A 156 -9.30 3.86 1.04
N TYR A 157 -9.93 4.38 -0.01
CA TYR A 157 -9.28 4.56 -1.32
C TYR A 157 -8.47 5.86 -1.41
N SER A 158 -7.60 6.05 -0.42
CA SER A 158 -6.78 7.23 -0.24
C SER A 158 -5.38 6.80 0.17
N GLY A 159 -4.37 7.19 -0.61
CA GLY A 159 -2.97 6.82 -0.39
C GLY A 159 -2.03 8.01 -0.55
N VAL A 160 -0.73 7.77 -0.40
CA VAL A 160 0.26 8.86 -0.41
C VAL A 160 0.50 9.40 -1.82
N LEU A 161 0.39 8.59 -2.88
CA LEU A 161 0.90 9.02 -4.20
C LEU A 161 -0.16 9.33 -5.24
N ARG A 162 -1.17 8.47 -5.39
CA ARG A 162 -1.99 8.38 -6.61
C ARG A 162 -3.39 8.97 -6.49
N THR A 163 -3.80 9.44 -5.32
CA THR A 163 -5.19 9.88 -5.12
C THR A 163 -5.38 11.27 -5.73
N ASN A 164 -6.39 11.42 -6.59
CA ASN A 164 -6.78 12.72 -7.14
C ASN A 164 -7.23 13.64 -5.99
N ILE A 165 -6.74 14.88 -5.96
CA ILE A 165 -7.14 15.85 -4.93
C ILE A 165 -8.65 16.10 -4.96
N ALA A 166 -9.27 16.07 -6.15
CA ALA A 166 -10.73 16.17 -6.33
C ALA A 166 -11.53 14.99 -5.76
N ALA A 167 -10.88 13.89 -5.36
CA ALA A 167 -11.53 12.80 -4.64
C ALA A 167 -11.45 12.96 -3.11
N ILE A 168 -10.72 13.98 -2.61
CA ILE A 168 -10.51 14.24 -1.18
C ILE A 168 -11.28 15.49 -0.74
N LEU A 169 -11.22 16.56 -1.55
CA LEU A 169 -11.86 17.84 -1.25
C LEU A 169 -12.75 18.28 -2.41
N ASP A 170 -13.82 19.01 -2.07
CA ASP A 170 -14.64 19.74 -3.06
C ASP A 170 -14.30 21.25 -3.09
N THR A 171 -13.74 21.76 -2.00
CA THR A 171 -13.39 23.16 -1.81
C THR A 171 -12.10 23.30 -1.00
N VAL A 172 -11.41 24.44 -1.17
CA VAL A 172 -10.26 24.85 -0.38
C VAL A 172 -10.46 26.28 0.12
N GLU A 173 -9.96 26.58 1.31
CA GLU A 173 -9.93 27.95 1.84
C GLU A 173 -8.65 28.66 1.37
N LEU A 174 -8.82 29.78 0.65
CA LEU A 174 -7.76 30.61 0.11
C LEU A 174 -8.00 32.06 0.54
N SER A 175 -7.01 32.69 1.17
CA SER A 175 -7.09 34.09 1.64
C SER A 175 -8.37 34.40 2.45
N GLY A 176 -8.88 33.44 3.24
CA GLY A 176 -10.08 33.57 4.07
C GLY A 176 -11.41 33.40 3.32
N ALA A 177 -11.38 32.94 2.07
CA ALA A 177 -12.57 32.64 1.28
C ALA A 177 -12.54 31.20 0.75
N ALA A 178 -13.71 30.55 0.70
CA ALA A 178 -13.84 29.24 0.09
C ALA A 178 -13.77 29.34 -1.44
N SER A 179 -12.96 28.50 -2.05
CA SER A 179 -12.85 28.31 -3.49
C SER A 179 -13.20 26.87 -3.86
N ARG A 180 -14.00 26.68 -4.91
CA ARG A 180 -14.23 25.35 -5.48
C ARG A 180 -13.00 24.88 -6.22
N ILE A 181 -12.81 23.57 -6.27
CA ILE A 181 -11.72 22.98 -7.04
C ILE A 181 -12.23 22.32 -8.33
N SER A 182 -11.36 22.22 -9.32
CA SER A 182 -11.59 21.49 -10.56
C SER A 182 -11.65 19.98 -10.30
N SER A 183 -12.53 19.27 -11.01
CA SER A 183 -12.60 17.81 -10.98
C SER A 183 -11.53 17.13 -11.85
N GLU A 184 -10.84 17.89 -12.70
CA GLU A 184 -9.78 17.39 -13.58
C GLU A 184 -8.61 16.80 -12.79
N LEU A 185 -7.95 15.79 -13.35
CA LEU A 185 -6.76 15.17 -12.76
C LEU A 185 -5.53 16.07 -12.98
N PHE A 186 -5.50 17.21 -12.30
CA PHE A 186 -4.36 18.13 -12.37
C PHE A 186 -3.26 17.81 -11.37
N ALA A 187 -3.63 17.39 -10.16
CA ALA A 187 -2.71 17.08 -9.08
C ALA A 187 -3.18 15.88 -8.28
N ILE A 188 -2.21 15.18 -7.70
CA ILE A 188 -2.43 14.01 -6.85
C ILE A 188 -1.77 14.20 -5.48
N THR A 189 -2.07 13.30 -4.55
CA THR A 189 -1.52 13.36 -3.17
C THR A 189 0.00 13.36 -3.11
N ALA A 190 0.70 12.80 -4.11
CA ALA A 190 2.15 12.95 -4.15
C ALA A 190 2.61 14.41 -4.30
N ASP A 191 1.89 15.21 -5.09
CA ASP A 191 2.20 16.64 -5.24
C ASP A 191 2.04 17.35 -3.91
N VAL A 192 0.95 17.03 -3.19
CA VAL A 192 0.69 17.53 -1.83
C VAL A 192 1.84 17.20 -0.90
N TYR A 193 2.24 15.93 -0.82
CA TYR A 193 3.26 15.49 0.13
C TYR A 193 4.67 15.92 -0.26
N LEU A 194 4.94 16.11 -1.56
CA LEU A 194 6.20 16.69 -2.01
C LEU A 194 6.27 18.18 -1.66
N VAL A 195 5.18 18.94 -1.84
CA VAL A 195 5.08 20.36 -1.45
C VAL A 195 5.25 20.55 0.05
N LEU A 196 4.62 19.68 0.85
CA LEU A 196 4.75 19.68 2.32
C LEU A 196 6.12 19.16 2.79
N GLY A 197 6.89 18.49 1.93
CA GLY A 197 8.17 17.87 2.27
C GLY A 197 8.03 16.59 3.12
N MET A 198 6.88 15.94 3.05
CA MET A 198 6.59 14.67 3.73
C MET A 198 7.12 13.46 2.95
N ILE A 199 7.33 13.61 1.64
CA ILE A 199 8.00 12.64 0.78
C ILE A 199 9.14 13.31 0.00
N SER A 200 10.13 12.52 -0.43
CA SER A 200 11.17 12.99 -1.34
C SER A 200 10.76 12.83 -2.82
N PRO A 201 11.47 13.47 -3.77
CA PRO A 201 11.29 13.21 -5.20
C PRO A 201 11.43 11.73 -5.57
N GLU A 202 12.31 10.98 -4.89
CA GLU A 202 12.55 9.56 -5.12
C GLU A 202 11.37 8.69 -4.66
N ASP A 203 10.68 9.09 -3.60
CA ASP A 203 9.45 8.41 -3.13
C ASP A 203 8.27 8.64 -4.09
N TYR A 204 8.31 9.67 -4.95
CA TYR A 204 7.27 9.96 -5.94
C TYR A 204 7.42 9.03 -7.17
N THR A 205 7.10 7.75 -7.00
CA THR A 205 7.41 6.72 -8.00
C THR A 205 6.45 6.66 -9.18
N CYS A 206 5.17 7.04 -9.00
CA CYS A 206 4.18 7.00 -10.07
C CYS A 206 4.34 8.13 -11.09
N ASP A 207 3.61 8.06 -12.20
CA ASP A 207 3.60 9.12 -13.20
C ASP A 207 2.96 10.40 -12.64
N THR A 208 3.47 11.55 -13.08
CA THR A 208 2.87 12.86 -12.82
C THR A 208 1.63 13.04 -13.72
N PRO A 209 0.56 13.69 -13.23
CA PRO A 209 -0.65 13.91 -14.04
C PRO A 209 -0.41 14.60 -15.38
N ASP A 210 0.56 15.52 -15.45
CA ASP A 210 0.90 16.28 -16.65
C ASP A 210 2.16 15.78 -17.38
N GLY A 211 2.76 14.66 -16.92
CA GLY A 211 4.01 14.13 -17.47
C GLY A 211 5.25 15.00 -17.22
N ALA A 212 5.14 16.09 -16.45
CA ALA A 212 6.27 16.94 -16.10
C ALA A 212 7.12 16.35 -14.96
N GLY A 213 8.10 17.11 -14.47
CA GLY A 213 9.03 16.68 -13.45
C GLY A 213 8.38 16.40 -12.09
N LYS A 214 9.18 15.73 -11.27
CA LYS A 214 8.86 15.28 -9.90
C LYS A 214 9.55 16.15 -8.85
N ASP A 215 9.74 17.43 -9.16
CA ASP A 215 10.28 18.42 -8.22
C ASP A 215 9.17 19.26 -7.59
N LYS A 216 9.53 20.02 -6.55
CA LYS A 216 8.58 20.85 -5.80
C LYS A 216 7.94 21.95 -6.64
N ILE A 217 8.63 22.49 -7.65
CA ILE A 217 8.07 23.57 -8.48
C ILE A 217 7.02 22.98 -9.42
N ASP A 218 7.30 21.85 -10.05
CA ASP A 218 6.33 21.16 -10.90
C ASP A 218 5.10 20.67 -10.12
N ALA A 219 5.29 20.16 -8.90
CA ALA A 219 4.18 19.81 -8.01
C ALA A 219 3.31 21.04 -7.65
N LYS A 220 3.94 22.20 -7.39
CA LYS A 220 3.21 23.46 -7.15
C LYS A 220 2.42 23.91 -8.37
N ARG A 221 2.97 23.79 -9.58
CA ARG A 221 2.26 24.11 -10.83
C ARG A 221 1.01 23.24 -10.98
N ARG A 222 1.13 21.93 -10.73
CA ARG A 222 -0.01 21.02 -10.73
C ARG A 222 -1.05 21.39 -9.68
N LEU A 223 -0.62 21.70 -8.45
CA LEU A 223 -1.51 22.08 -7.36
C LEU A 223 -2.23 23.41 -7.64
N ALA A 224 -1.59 24.40 -8.27
CA ALA A 224 -2.23 25.65 -8.67
C ALA A 224 -3.40 25.43 -9.65
N ARG A 225 -3.22 24.51 -10.62
CA ARG A 225 -4.26 24.17 -11.60
C ARG A 225 -5.52 23.57 -10.99
N VAL A 226 -5.44 23.01 -9.78
CA VAL A 226 -6.61 22.49 -9.04
C VAL A 226 -7.65 23.59 -8.79
N VAL A 227 -7.23 24.84 -8.64
CA VAL A 227 -8.12 26.01 -8.53
C VAL A 227 -8.14 26.85 -9.82
N CYS A 228 -7.79 26.23 -10.94
CA CYS A 228 -7.71 26.86 -12.26
C CYS A 228 -6.76 28.08 -12.31
N ALA A 229 -5.73 28.09 -11.47
CA ALA A 229 -4.73 29.15 -11.41
C ALA A 229 -3.35 28.67 -11.90
N ASP A 230 -2.43 29.62 -12.08
CA ASP A 230 -1.00 29.36 -12.22
C ASP A 230 -0.16 30.02 -11.10
N LEU A 231 1.17 29.83 -11.15
CA LEU A 231 2.09 30.37 -10.12
C LEU A 231 2.24 31.89 -10.13
N ALA A 232 1.71 32.60 -11.13
CA ALA A 232 1.62 34.06 -11.13
C ALA A 232 0.37 34.56 -10.39
N GLU A 233 -0.67 33.72 -10.29
CA GLU A 233 -1.95 34.07 -9.68
C GLU A 233 -2.06 33.63 -8.20
N ILE A 234 -1.42 32.52 -7.82
CA ILE A 234 -1.48 31.98 -6.45
C ILE A 234 -0.12 31.99 -5.75
N LYS A 235 -0.09 32.39 -4.47
CA LYS A 235 1.14 32.48 -3.69
C LYS A 235 1.60 31.13 -3.14
N ASP A 236 2.89 31.02 -2.80
CA ASP A 236 3.45 29.78 -2.23
C ASP A 236 2.76 29.35 -0.94
N ASP A 237 2.45 30.31 -0.06
CA ASP A 237 1.81 30.03 1.22
C ASP A 237 0.36 29.54 1.04
N GLU A 238 -0.32 29.99 0.00
CA GLU A 238 -1.66 29.53 -0.37
C GLU A 238 -1.61 28.10 -0.91
N LEU A 239 -0.64 27.78 -1.78
CA LEU A 239 -0.41 26.41 -2.24
C LEU A 239 -0.08 25.46 -1.08
N ARG A 240 0.77 25.90 -0.14
CA ARG A 240 1.06 25.13 1.08
C ARG A 240 -0.18 24.97 1.96
N SER A 241 -1.03 25.99 2.05
CA SER A 241 -2.32 25.92 2.76
C SER A 241 -3.24 24.88 2.12
N MET A 242 -3.39 24.90 0.79
CA MET A 242 -4.16 23.88 0.06
C MET A 242 -3.63 22.48 0.35
N ALA A 243 -2.32 22.28 0.23
CA ALA A 243 -1.69 20.99 0.51
C ALA A 243 -1.96 20.52 1.95
N LYS A 244 -1.90 21.42 2.94
CA LYS A 244 -2.26 21.10 4.32
C LYS A 244 -3.72 20.68 4.44
N GLN A 245 -4.65 21.40 3.83
CA GLN A 245 -6.08 21.06 3.85
C GLN A 245 -6.35 19.67 3.28
N VAL A 246 -5.67 19.29 2.18
CA VAL A 246 -5.78 17.93 1.62
C VAL A 246 -5.27 16.89 2.63
N MET A 247 -4.12 17.13 3.24
CA MET A 247 -3.57 16.23 4.26
C MET A 247 -4.50 16.13 5.47
N GLU A 248 -5.05 17.24 5.97
CA GLU A 248 -5.98 17.22 7.11
C GLU A 248 -7.20 16.37 6.81
N LYS A 249 -7.79 16.53 5.62
CA LYS A 249 -8.95 15.73 5.22
C LYS A 249 -8.61 14.24 5.06
N GLN A 250 -7.47 13.90 4.46
CA GLN A 250 -7.03 12.51 4.37
C GLN A 250 -6.78 11.90 5.76
N VAL A 251 -6.25 12.67 6.71
CA VAL A 251 -6.07 12.24 8.11
C VAL A 251 -7.42 12.04 8.79
N GLU A 252 -8.39 12.92 8.59
CA GLU A 252 -9.75 12.78 9.13
C GLU A 252 -10.43 11.49 8.63
N ASP A 253 -10.35 11.19 7.33
CA ASP A 253 -10.94 9.96 6.77
C ASP A 253 -10.30 8.70 7.36
N ILE A 254 -8.96 8.71 7.52
CA ILE A 254 -8.23 7.60 8.16
C ILE A 254 -8.58 7.51 9.66
N GLU A 255 -8.68 8.64 10.35
CA GLU A 255 -9.07 8.74 11.76
C GLU A 255 -10.45 8.14 12.00
N GLU A 256 -11.44 8.50 11.18
CA GLU A 256 -12.81 7.97 11.26
C GLU A 256 -12.84 6.45 11.06
N ALA A 257 -12.11 5.93 10.06
CA ALA A 257 -11.99 4.50 9.80
C ALA A 257 -11.33 3.75 10.96
N ILE A 258 -10.23 4.29 11.51
CA ILE A 258 -9.55 3.72 12.69
C ILE A 258 -10.48 3.74 13.90
N LYS A 259 -11.18 4.85 14.15
CA LYS A 259 -12.11 4.99 15.27
C LYS A 259 -13.25 3.97 15.18
N TYR A 260 -13.82 3.78 14.00
CA TYR A 260 -14.85 2.76 13.77
C TYR A 260 -14.32 1.35 14.06
N ALA A 261 -13.17 0.99 13.49
CA ALA A 261 -12.53 -0.30 13.73
C ALA A 261 -12.22 -0.51 15.22
N ALA A 262 -11.70 0.51 15.90
CA ALA A 262 -11.38 0.50 17.33
C ALA A 262 -12.60 0.27 18.22
N GLN A 263 -13.70 1.00 17.97
CA GLN A 263 -14.91 0.87 18.76
C GLN A 263 -15.59 -0.48 18.56
N TYR A 264 -15.69 -0.95 17.31
CA TYR A 264 -16.31 -2.23 17.00
C TYR A 264 -15.53 -3.42 17.57
N ASN A 265 -14.22 -3.26 17.74
CA ASN A 265 -13.31 -4.33 18.14
C ASN A 265 -12.75 -4.17 19.56
N ASP A 266 -13.04 -3.09 20.28
CA ASP A 266 -12.42 -2.78 21.57
C ASP A 266 -10.87 -2.85 21.52
N LEU A 267 -10.30 -2.18 20.52
CA LEU A 267 -8.84 -2.12 20.29
C LEU A 267 -8.36 -0.66 20.32
N LYS A 268 -7.20 -0.42 20.91
CA LYS A 268 -6.62 0.94 21.06
C LYS A 268 -5.17 1.08 20.61
N ARG A 269 -4.55 -0.02 20.17
CA ARG A 269 -3.19 -0.03 19.64
C ARG A 269 -3.23 -0.01 18.13
N ILE A 270 -2.52 0.93 17.54
CA ILE A 270 -2.34 1.06 16.09
C ILE A 270 -0.94 0.58 15.72
N VAL A 271 -0.85 -0.28 14.71
CA VAL A 271 0.42 -0.64 14.07
C VAL A 271 0.41 -0.01 12.68
N ALA A 272 1.17 1.06 12.53
CA ALA A 272 1.24 1.85 11.30
C ALA A 272 2.32 1.31 10.35
N CYS A 273 2.00 1.27 9.07
CA CYS A 273 2.85 0.70 8.03
C CYS A 273 2.71 1.50 6.72
N GLY A 274 3.71 1.33 5.85
CA GLY A 274 3.71 1.85 4.50
C GLY A 274 4.30 3.25 4.39
N LEU A 275 4.22 3.82 3.19
CA LEU A 275 4.74 5.16 2.90
C LEU A 275 4.00 6.23 3.72
N GLY A 276 2.74 5.97 4.09
CA GLY A 276 1.87 6.90 4.80
C GLY A 276 1.86 6.77 6.33
N GLU A 277 2.89 6.17 6.95
CA GLU A 277 2.99 6.07 8.41
C GLU A 277 2.79 7.42 9.13
N PHE A 278 3.20 8.53 8.51
CA PHE A 278 3.01 9.87 9.07
C PHE A 278 1.53 10.29 9.15
N LEU A 279 0.68 9.85 8.21
CA LEU A 279 -0.76 10.10 8.25
C LEU A 279 -1.41 9.29 9.36
N ILE A 280 -1.07 8.01 9.42
CA ILE A 280 -1.59 7.07 10.40
C ILE A 280 -1.20 7.50 11.81
N LYS A 281 0.07 7.88 12.01
CA LYS A 281 0.54 8.38 13.30
C LYS A 281 -0.23 9.61 13.74
N LYS A 282 -0.45 10.56 12.83
CA LYS A 282 -1.22 11.77 13.14
C LYS A 282 -2.68 11.45 13.51
N ALA A 283 -3.32 10.53 12.79
CA ALA A 283 -4.67 10.05 13.12
C ALA A 283 -4.71 9.36 14.49
N ALA A 284 -3.75 8.48 14.79
CA ALA A 284 -3.65 7.80 16.08
C ALA A 284 -3.42 8.78 17.24
N ASP A 285 -2.54 9.79 17.05
CA ASP A 285 -2.27 10.83 18.05
C ASP A 285 -3.55 11.63 18.37
N ARG A 286 -4.39 11.95 17.37
CA ARG A 286 -5.69 12.63 17.59
C ARG A 286 -6.69 11.79 18.38
N LEU A 287 -6.70 10.48 18.15
CA LEU A 287 -7.55 9.53 18.88
C LEU A 287 -7.03 9.23 20.28
N GLY A 288 -5.82 9.67 20.63
CA GLY A 288 -5.15 9.31 21.88
C GLY A 288 -4.76 7.83 21.94
N PHE A 289 -4.50 7.21 20.79
CA PHE A 289 -4.13 5.80 20.67
C PHE A 289 -2.61 5.63 20.61
N GLU A 290 -2.13 4.51 21.14
CA GLU A 290 -0.72 4.11 21.00
C GLU A 290 -0.46 3.76 19.52
N ALA A 291 0.57 4.35 18.92
CA ALA A 291 0.99 4.04 17.56
C ALA A 291 2.39 3.42 17.56
N VAL A 292 2.52 2.21 17.02
CA VAL A 292 3.79 1.54 16.74
C VAL A 292 4.07 1.65 15.25
N LEU A 293 5.25 2.14 14.87
CA LEU A 293 5.64 2.25 13.47
C LEU A 293 6.42 1.00 13.04
N ILE A 294 6.00 0.36 11.95
CA ILE A 294 6.75 -0.74 11.34
C ILE A 294 8.14 -0.27 10.92
N SER A 295 8.29 0.98 10.48
CA SER A 295 9.60 1.55 10.12
C SER A 295 10.56 1.68 11.31
N GLU A 296 10.07 1.85 12.54
CA GLU A 296 10.93 1.89 13.74
C GLU A 296 11.44 0.48 14.11
N LYS A 297 10.62 -0.55 13.86
CA LYS A 297 10.98 -1.94 14.18
C LYS A 297 11.81 -2.61 13.09
N TYR A 298 11.45 -2.40 11.82
CA TYR A 298 12.01 -3.12 10.67
C TYR A 298 12.78 -2.22 9.70
N GLY A 299 12.77 -0.91 9.90
CA GLY A 299 13.38 0.06 9.00
C GLY A 299 12.41 0.58 7.94
N LYS A 300 12.64 1.83 7.51
CA LYS A 300 11.78 2.56 6.55
C LYS A 300 11.59 1.82 5.23
N GLU A 301 12.66 1.26 4.68
CA GLU A 301 12.60 0.55 3.41
C GLU A 301 11.72 -0.71 3.50
N ILE A 302 11.82 -1.48 4.59
CA ILE A 302 10.94 -2.63 4.82
C ILE A 302 9.49 -2.19 4.97
N SER A 303 9.21 -1.10 5.69
CA SER A 303 7.84 -0.59 5.84
C SER A 303 7.18 -0.27 4.50
N LYS A 304 7.91 0.32 3.55
CA LYS A 304 7.41 0.61 2.18
C LYS A 304 7.02 -0.65 1.40
N VAL A 305 7.61 -1.80 1.73
CA VAL A 305 7.40 -3.08 1.03
C VAL A 305 6.83 -4.17 1.92
N PHE A 306 6.22 -3.82 3.04
CA PHE A 306 5.97 -4.75 4.14
C PHE A 306 5.21 -6.03 3.77
N PRO A 307 4.18 -6.02 2.89
CA PRO A 307 3.54 -7.27 2.47
C PRO A 307 4.50 -8.28 1.83
N ALA A 308 5.48 -7.81 1.06
CA ALA A 308 6.52 -8.66 0.47
C ALA A 308 7.44 -9.24 1.55
N TYR A 309 7.81 -8.43 2.55
CA TYR A 309 8.62 -8.91 3.67
C TYR A 309 7.86 -9.94 4.51
N ALA A 310 6.60 -9.65 4.83
CA ALA A 310 5.72 -10.50 5.59
C ALA A 310 5.52 -11.87 4.92
N VAL A 311 5.23 -11.92 3.62
CA VAL A 311 5.05 -13.21 2.93
C VAL A 311 6.34 -14.05 2.88
N ALA A 312 7.52 -13.40 2.83
CA ALA A 312 8.81 -14.10 2.92
C ALA A 312 9.00 -14.76 4.30
N LEU A 313 8.70 -14.03 5.39
CA LEU A 313 8.75 -14.55 6.75
C LEU A 313 7.78 -15.72 6.96
N LEU A 314 6.53 -15.54 6.53
CA LEU A 314 5.48 -16.55 6.66
C LEU A 314 5.84 -17.83 5.92
N LEU A 315 6.39 -17.72 4.70
CA LEU A 315 6.81 -18.88 3.92
C LEU A 315 7.97 -19.63 4.60
N ASN A 316 8.95 -18.90 5.16
CA ASN A 316 10.05 -19.49 5.90
C ASN A 316 9.55 -20.37 7.05
N ASP A 317 8.58 -19.88 7.81
CA ASP A 317 8.03 -20.62 8.95
C ASP A 317 7.17 -21.80 8.52
N PHE A 318 6.35 -21.63 7.48
CA PHE A 318 5.56 -22.72 6.89
C PHE A 318 6.46 -23.91 6.48
N LEU A 319 7.59 -23.62 5.84
CA LEU A 319 8.53 -24.65 5.38
C LEU A 319 9.26 -25.33 6.54
N LYS A 320 9.66 -24.58 7.57
CA LYS A 320 10.27 -25.15 8.79
C LYS A 320 9.31 -26.11 9.48
N GLN A 321 8.04 -25.71 9.65
CA GLN A 321 7.01 -26.55 10.26
C GLN A 321 6.73 -27.82 9.45
N THR A 322 6.67 -27.71 8.13
CA THR A 322 6.45 -28.85 7.23
C THR A 322 7.63 -29.83 7.26
N SER A 323 8.87 -29.32 7.31
CA SER A 323 10.07 -30.16 7.45
C SER A 323 10.09 -30.93 8.77
N ILE A 324 9.65 -30.30 9.88
CA ILE A 324 9.54 -30.96 11.19
C ILE A 324 8.47 -32.06 11.16
N ARG A 325 7.30 -31.80 10.55
CA ARG A 325 6.22 -32.81 10.42
C ARG A 325 6.67 -34.02 9.59
N ASN A 326 7.40 -33.81 8.50
CA ASN A 326 7.91 -34.88 7.65
C ASN A 326 9.10 -35.65 8.25
N ARG A 327 9.65 -35.19 9.38
CA ARG A 327 10.73 -35.86 10.13
C ARG A 327 10.24 -36.60 11.37
N LYS A 328 8.96 -36.51 11.72
CA LYS A 328 8.37 -37.36 12.77
C LYS A 328 7.97 -38.71 12.13
N PRO A 329 8.50 -39.84 12.62
CA PRO A 329 8.22 -41.17 12.07
C PRO A 329 6.75 -41.57 12.23
#